data_AF-A0A2E0WN20-F1
#
_entry.id   AF-A0A2E0WN20-F1
#
_cell.length_a   1.000
_cell.length_b   1.000
_cell.length_c   1.000
_cell.angle_alpha   90.00
_cell.angle_beta   90.00
_cell.angle_gamma   90.00
#
_symmetry.space_group_name_H-M   'P 1'
#
loop_
_entity.id
_entity.type
_entity.pdbx_description
1 polymer ?
#
loop_
_entity_poly.entity_id
_entity_poly.type
_entity_poly.pdbx_seq_one_letter_code
_entity_poly.pdbx_strand_id
1 'polypeptide(L)'
;MSGTPQLLSFPDSQAQAQTLAETLGLEHAAIDRHVFPDGESRLRLPVELPPRLILYRSLHYPNDKLVELQLVTAAARAAGVRHITLVAPYLCYMRQDTAFQPGEVVSQAHIGRWLAAQVDALITVDPHLHRVHHLAEAVPVDPAVSLSAAGLLGTYIAGQCKTPLLLGPDEESAQWLDQAAHAAGAEAGLAHKQRRGDREVHITLPEQDFSGRQVVLIDDIASTGHTLAETTAAVLARGARSVDA
;
A
#
# COMPACT_ATOMS: atom_id res chain seq x y z
N MET A 1 15.24 -30.22 6.93
CA MET A 1 15.50 -29.20 7.96
C MET A 1 14.96 -27.87 7.45
N SER A 2 13.75 -27.49 7.87
CA SER A 2 13.17 -26.19 7.54
C SER A 2 13.74 -25.16 8.51
N GLY A 3 14.84 -24.51 8.13
CA GLY A 3 15.41 -23.42 8.94
C GLY A 3 14.40 -22.28 9.09
N THR A 4 14.39 -21.65 10.26
CA THR A 4 13.64 -20.41 10.53
C THR A 4 13.97 -19.38 9.45
N PRO A 5 12.98 -18.70 8.86
CA PRO A 5 13.27 -17.66 7.87
C PRO A 5 14.01 -16.49 8.52
N GLN A 6 14.88 -15.84 7.74
CA GLN A 6 15.48 -14.55 8.12
C GLN A 6 14.75 -13.43 7.36
N LEU A 7 14.55 -12.30 8.03
CA LEU A 7 13.95 -11.10 7.46
C LEU A 7 15.05 -10.15 6.98
N LEU A 8 15.08 -9.88 5.68
CA LEU A 8 15.93 -8.85 5.10
C LEU A 8 15.12 -7.59 4.77
N SER A 9 15.74 -6.43 4.92
CA SER A 9 15.13 -5.15 4.53
C SER A 9 16.12 -4.21 3.87
N PHE A 10 15.60 -3.24 3.12
CA PHE A 10 16.40 -2.11 2.64
C PHE A 10 16.46 -0.99 3.69
N PRO A 11 17.48 -0.11 3.65
CA PRO A 11 17.68 0.91 4.67
C PRO A 11 16.48 1.86 4.88
N ASP A 12 15.74 2.18 3.81
CA ASP A 12 14.56 3.05 3.85
C ASP A 12 13.30 2.39 4.45
N SER A 13 13.39 1.15 4.92
CA SER A 13 12.30 0.44 5.60
C SER A 13 12.78 -0.33 6.83
N GLN A 14 13.99 -0.02 7.31
CA GLN A 14 14.64 -0.79 8.37
C GLN A 14 13.86 -0.76 9.68
N ALA A 15 13.29 0.40 10.05
CA ALA A 15 12.53 0.54 11.30
C ALA A 15 11.29 -0.36 11.32
N GLN A 16 10.47 -0.31 10.25
CA GLN A 16 9.26 -1.12 10.16
C GLN A 16 9.58 -2.62 10.05
N ALA A 17 10.64 -2.97 9.32
CA ALA A 17 11.12 -4.34 9.20
C ALA A 17 11.62 -4.91 10.54
N GLN A 18 12.34 -4.11 11.32
CA GLN A 18 12.79 -4.47 12.67
C GLN A 18 11.61 -4.73 13.60
N THR A 19 10.61 -3.84 13.63
CA THR A 19 9.39 -4.05 14.43
C THR A 19 8.65 -5.33 14.02
N LEU A 20 8.56 -5.62 12.72
CA LEU A 20 7.95 -6.86 12.23
C LEU A 20 8.76 -8.09 12.67
N ALA A 21 10.08 -8.05 12.55
CA ALA A 21 10.95 -9.15 12.96
C ALA A 21 10.85 -9.43 14.46
N GLU A 22 10.89 -8.39 15.30
CA GLU A 22 10.72 -8.50 16.76
C GLU A 22 9.36 -9.12 17.13
N THR A 23 8.29 -8.66 16.48
CA THR A 23 6.93 -9.18 16.71
C THR A 23 6.82 -10.65 16.35
N LEU A 24 7.54 -11.10 15.32
CA LEU A 24 7.53 -12.49 14.85
C LEU A 24 8.63 -13.37 15.47
N GLY A 25 9.52 -12.80 16.29
CA GLY A 25 10.69 -13.50 16.84
C GLY A 25 11.68 -13.96 15.77
N LEU A 26 11.84 -13.20 14.69
CA LEU A 26 12.72 -13.51 13.56
C LEU A 26 14.03 -12.74 13.64
N GLU A 27 15.09 -13.33 13.07
CA GLU A 27 16.33 -12.60 12.84
C GLU A 27 16.15 -11.57 11.72
N HIS A 28 16.66 -10.36 11.94
CA HIS A 28 16.62 -9.26 10.99
C HIS A 28 18.03 -8.84 10.57
N ALA A 29 18.20 -8.57 9.27
CA ALA A 29 19.39 -7.90 8.76
C ALA A 29 19.03 -6.87 7.67
N ALA A 30 19.76 -5.76 7.64
CA ALA A 30 19.65 -4.78 6.57
C ALA A 30 20.57 -5.14 5.40
N ILE A 31 20.07 -4.97 4.18
CA ILE A 31 20.87 -5.03 2.96
C ILE A 31 21.66 -3.72 2.88
N ASP A 32 22.98 -3.83 2.76
CA ASP A 32 23.82 -2.65 2.52
C ASP A 32 23.60 -2.16 1.09
N ARG A 33 23.28 -0.88 0.96
CA ARG A 33 22.94 -0.23 -0.31
C ARG A 33 23.83 0.97 -0.53
N HIS A 34 24.54 0.96 -1.65
CA HIS A 34 25.26 2.10 -2.19
C HIS A 34 24.69 2.45 -3.56
N VAL A 35 24.47 3.74 -3.81
CA VAL A 35 24.05 4.26 -5.12
C VAL A 35 25.23 4.97 -5.75
N PHE A 36 25.62 4.54 -6.95
CA PHE A 36 26.68 5.15 -7.72
C PHE A 36 26.27 6.53 -8.27
N PRO A 37 27.21 7.37 -8.72
CA PRO A 37 26.90 8.71 -9.24
C PRO A 37 25.97 8.74 -10.46
N ASP A 38 25.87 7.65 -11.22
CA ASP A 38 24.98 7.48 -12.37
C ASP A 38 23.60 6.91 -12.01
N GLY A 39 23.38 6.55 -10.74
CA GLY A 39 22.11 6.04 -10.23
C GLY A 39 22.04 4.52 -10.09
N GLU A 40 23.07 3.76 -10.48
CA GLU A 40 23.07 2.30 -10.30
C GLU A 40 23.19 1.91 -8.82
N SER A 41 22.46 0.85 -8.42
CA SER A 41 22.53 0.31 -7.06
C SER A 41 23.55 -0.82 -6.94
N ARG A 42 24.50 -0.68 -6.01
CA ARG A 42 25.32 -1.78 -5.48
C ARG A 42 24.74 -2.27 -4.17
N LEU A 43 24.35 -3.54 -4.14
CA LEU A 43 23.73 -4.18 -2.99
C LEU A 43 24.64 -5.25 -2.39
N ARG A 44 24.64 -5.38 -1.07
CA ARG A 44 25.36 -6.44 -0.35
C ARG A 44 24.44 -7.11 0.67
N LEU A 45 24.20 -8.39 0.45
CA LEU A 45 23.44 -9.26 1.35
C LEU A 45 24.35 -9.81 2.46
N PRO A 46 23.79 -10.34 3.57
CA PRO A 46 24.53 -11.17 4.51
C PRO A 46 25.30 -12.30 3.84
N VAL A 47 26.44 -12.70 4.43
CA VAL A 47 27.33 -13.74 3.87
C VAL A 47 26.65 -15.10 3.79
N GLU A 48 25.88 -15.44 4.82
CA GLU A 48 25.11 -16.67 4.90
C GLU A 48 23.63 -16.33 4.87
N LEU A 49 22.88 -17.03 4.01
CA LEU A 49 21.43 -16.88 3.90
C LEU A 49 20.75 -18.22 4.20
N PRO A 50 19.68 -18.24 5.00
CA PRO A 50 18.92 -19.46 5.23
C PRO A 50 18.14 -19.86 3.97
N PRO A 51 17.68 -21.12 3.85
CA PRO A 51 16.91 -21.56 2.69
C PRO A 51 15.56 -20.83 2.48
N ARG A 52 15.09 -20.05 3.46
CA ARG A 52 13.82 -19.30 3.43
C ARG A 52 14.08 -17.85 3.84
N LEU A 53 13.63 -16.90 3.04
CA LEU A 53 13.86 -15.47 3.25
C LEU A 53 12.53 -14.72 3.22
N ILE A 54 12.37 -13.76 4.13
CA ILE A 54 11.33 -12.74 4.06
C ILE A 54 12.02 -11.45 3.63
N LEU A 55 11.59 -10.88 2.51
CA LEU A 55 12.12 -9.62 2.01
C LEU A 55 11.11 -8.52 2.26
N TYR A 56 11.44 -7.58 3.15
CA TYR A 56 10.62 -6.41 3.41
C TYR A 56 11.02 -5.25 2.49
N ARG A 57 10.13 -4.90 1.56
CA ARG A 57 10.37 -3.85 0.56
C ARG A 57 9.07 -3.16 0.15
N SER A 58 8.79 -1.99 0.74
CA SER A 58 7.72 -1.12 0.25
C SER A 58 8.10 -0.53 -1.12
N LEU A 59 7.22 -0.66 -2.12
CA LEU A 59 7.49 -0.33 -3.53
C LEU A 59 6.99 1.06 -3.94
N HIS A 60 6.82 1.99 -3.00
CA HIS A 60 6.58 3.40 -3.33
C HIS A 60 7.82 4.00 -4.03
N TYR A 61 7.64 4.88 -5.02
CA TYR A 61 8.71 5.29 -5.96
C TYR A 61 9.42 4.08 -6.58
N PRO A 62 8.72 3.33 -7.46
CA PRO A 62 9.01 1.91 -7.66
C PRO A 62 10.23 1.58 -8.51
N ASN A 63 10.63 2.45 -9.45
CA ASN A 63 11.47 2.03 -10.57
C ASN A 63 12.81 1.43 -10.13
N ASP A 64 13.57 2.17 -9.32
CA ASP A 64 14.86 1.67 -8.79
C ASP A 64 14.63 0.49 -7.85
N LYS A 65 13.53 0.51 -7.09
CA LYS A 65 13.19 -0.55 -6.13
C LYS A 65 12.88 -1.88 -6.80
N LEU A 66 12.29 -1.86 -8.00
CA LEU A 66 12.05 -3.07 -8.79
C LEU A 66 13.39 -3.63 -9.29
N VAL A 67 14.29 -2.79 -9.80
CA VAL A 67 15.63 -3.24 -10.20
C VAL A 67 16.38 -3.84 -9.00
N GLU A 68 16.39 -3.15 -7.87
CA GLU A 68 17.02 -3.64 -6.64
C GLU A 68 16.41 -4.96 -6.14
N LEU A 69 15.08 -5.10 -6.20
CA LEU A 69 14.38 -6.32 -5.84
C LEU A 69 14.87 -7.48 -6.72
N GLN A 70 14.98 -7.27 -8.03
CA GLN A 70 15.50 -8.27 -8.96
C GLN A 70 16.91 -8.73 -8.61
N LEU A 71 17.79 -7.79 -8.31
CA LEU A 71 19.19 -8.06 -7.98
C LEU A 71 19.29 -8.88 -6.69
N VAL A 72 18.50 -8.52 -5.67
CA VAL A 72 18.46 -9.24 -4.39
C VAL A 72 17.90 -10.63 -4.54
N THR A 73 16.76 -10.80 -5.22
CA THR A 73 16.16 -12.13 -5.39
C THR A 73 17.08 -13.04 -6.19
N ALA A 74 17.66 -12.55 -7.30
CA ALA A 74 18.62 -13.31 -8.09
C ALA A 74 19.86 -13.73 -7.28
N ALA A 75 20.45 -12.79 -6.52
CA ALA A 75 21.61 -13.08 -5.68
C ALA A 75 21.28 -14.09 -4.55
N ALA A 76 20.12 -13.93 -3.91
CA ALA A 76 19.66 -14.83 -2.85
C ALA A 76 19.44 -16.26 -3.39
N ARG A 77 18.85 -16.40 -4.59
CA ARG A 77 18.71 -17.69 -5.27
C ARG A 77 20.06 -18.32 -5.56
N ALA A 78 21.02 -17.56 -6.08
CA ALA A 78 22.38 -18.04 -6.34
C ALA A 78 23.09 -18.49 -5.06
N ALA A 79 22.78 -17.89 -3.91
CA ALA A 79 23.25 -18.29 -2.59
C ALA A 79 22.49 -19.48 -1.96
N GLY A 80 21.54 -20.10 -2.69
CA GLY A 80 20.83 -21.30 -2.24
C GLY A 80 19.50 -21.05 -1.52
N VAL A 81 18.99 -19.81 -1.50
CA VAL A 81 17.65 -19.53 -0.97
C VAL A 81 16.59 -20.19 -1.85
N ARG A 82 15.76 -21.04 -1.25
CA ARG A 82 14.73 -21.83 -1.93
C ARG A 82 13.33 -21.24 -1.84
N HIS A 83 13.09 -20.36 -0.87
CA HIS A 83 11.81 -19.69 -0.71
C HIS A 83 12.01 -18.21 -0.36
N ILE A 84 11.35 -17.30 -1.09
CA ILE A 84 11.37 -15.87 -0.86
C ILE A 84 9.92 -15.39 -0.73
N THR A 85 9.57 -14.87 0.44
CA THR A 85 8.32 -14.16 0.67
C THR A 85 8.57 -12.66 0.58
N LEU A 86 7.90 -11.97 -0.35
CA LEU A 86 7.92 -10.52 -0.41
C LEU A 86 6.87 -9.95 0.54
N VAL A 87 7.29 -9.12 1.49
CA VAL A 87 6.41 -8.24 2.25
C VAL A 87 6.55 -6.84 1.65
N ALA A 88 5.56 -6.42 0.88
CA ALA A 88 5.51 -5.12 0.22
C ALA A 88 4.32 -4.32 0.76
N PRO A 89 4.48 -3.55 1.86
CA PRO A 89 3.38 -2.78 2.45
C PRO A 89 2.66 -1.86 1.46
N TYR A 90 3.41 -1.31 0.49
CA TYR A 90 2.85 -0.63 -0.68
C TYR A 90 3.24 -1.44 -1.92
N LEU A 91 2.23 -1.86 -2.70
CA LEU A 91 2.41 -2.56 -3.97
C LEU A 91 2.25 -1.60 -5.14
N CYS A 92 3.32 -1.43 -5.92
CA CYS A 92 3.36 -0.47 -7.03
C CYS A 92 2.62 -0.95 -8.28
N TYR A 93 2.39 -0.01 -9.21
CA TYR A 93 1.84 -0.28 -10.54
C TYR A 93 0.45 -0.93 -10.57
N MET A 94 -0.28 -0.87 -9.46
CA MET A 94 -1.64 -1.42 -9.35
C MET A 94 -2.71 -0.51 -10.00
N ARG A 95 -2.40 0.77 -10.23
CA ARG A 95 -3.36 1.78 -10.74
C ARG A 95 -3.69 1.68 -12.23
N GLN A 96 -2.79 1.11 -13.05
CA GLN A 96 -3.00 0.96 -14.50
C GLN A 96 -3.29 -0.51 -14.80
N ASP A 97 -4.50 -0.92 -14.42
CA ASP A 97 -5.06 -2.27 -14.58
C ASP A 97 -5.83 -2.44 -15.90
N THR A 98 -5.99 -1.36 -16.68
CA THR A 98 -6.61 -1.38 -17.99
C THR A 98 -6.00 -0.30 -18.90
N ALA A 99 -6.24 -0.45 -20.21
CA ALA A 99 -5.92 0.56 -21.21
C ALA A 99 -7.23 1.31 -21.56
N PHE A 100 -7.30 2.60 -21.25
CA PHE A 100 -8.44 3.45 -21.58
C PHE A 100 -8.32 4.03 -22.99
N GLN A 101 -7.10 4.13 -23.51
CA GLN A 101 -6.82 4.57 -24.86
C GLN A 101 -6.04 3.51 -25.65
N PRO A 102 -6.26 3.40 -26.98
CA PRO A 102 -5.48 2.51 -27.82
C PRO A 102 -3.98 2.78 -27.70
N GLY A 103 -3.19 1.73 -27.44
CA GLY A 103 -1.73 1.82 -27.32
C GLY A 103 -1.21 2.03 -25.89
N GLU A 104 -2.07 2.29 -24.91
CA GLU A 104 -1.65 2.31 -23.51
C GLU A 104 -1.22 0.91 -23.03
N VAL A 105 -0.13 0.87 -22.26
CA VAL A 105 0.38 -0.36 -21.66
C VAL A 105 -0.38 -0.66 -20.37
N VAL A 106 -0.77 -1.90 -20.14
CA VAL A 106 -1.38 -2.30 -18.86
C VAL A 106 -0.29 -2.69 -17.87
N SER A 107 0.30 -1.69 -17.19
CA SER A 107 1.49 -1.91 -16.34
C SER A 107 1.26 -2.95 -15.25
N GLN A 108 0.05 -3.00 -14.66
CA GLN A 108 -0.29 -3.95 -13.59
C GLN A 108 -0.01 -5.39 -14.05
N ALA A 109 -0.49 -5.75 -15.25
CA ALA A 109 -0.35 -7.09 -15.79
C ALA A 109 1.11 -7.47 -16.09
N HIS A 110 1.95 -6.51 -16.48
CA HIS A 110 3.36 -6.75 -16.78
C HIS A 110 4.22 -6.81 -15.52
N ILE A 111 4.10 -5.81 -14.65
CA ILE A 111 4.86 -5.75 -13.40
C ILE A 111 4.43 -6.86 -12.45
N GLY A 112 3.15 -7.21 -12.40
CA GLY A 112 2.66 -8.31 -11.58
C GLY A 112 3.22 -9.67 -11.99
N ARG A 113 3.23 -10.00 -13.28
CA ARG A 113 3.90 -11.22 -13.79
C ARG A 113 5.40 -11.19 -13.52
N TRP A 114 6.04 -10.03 -13.67
CA TRP A 114 7.45 -9.87 -13.39
C TRP A 114 7.76 -10.11 -11.90
N LEU A 115 6.95 -9.56 -10.98
CA LEU A 115 7.05 -9.76 -9.53
C LEU A 115 6.85 -11.23 -9.15
N ALA A 116 5.83 -11.88 -9.71
CA ALA A 116 5.56 -13.30 -9.49
C ALA A 116 6.72 -14.22 -9.92
N ALA A 117 7.54 -13.80 -10.89
CA ALA A 117 8.74 -14.53 -11.27
C ALA A 117 9.93 -14.33 -10.30
N GLN A 118 9.89 -13.30 -9.43
CA GLN A 118 10.97 -13.01 -8.48
C GLN A 118 10.81 -13.74 -7.14
N VAL A 119 9.56 -13.98 -6.70
CA VAL A 119 9.24 -14.45 -5.35
C VAL A 119 8.26 -15.61 -5.34
N ASP A 120 8.21 -16.36 -4.24
CA ASP A 120 7.31 -17.50 -4.08
C ASP A 120 6.03 -17.17 -3.31
N ALA A 121 6.01 -16.05 -2.60
CA ALA A 121 4.85 -15.57 -1.85
C ALA A 121 4.85 -14.04 -1.78
N LEU A 122 3.68 -13.43 -1.68
CA LEU A 122 3.50 -11.98 -1.56
C LEU A 122 2.53 -11.65 -0.42
N ILE A 123 2.89 -10.65 0.38
CA ILE A 123 2.02 -10.01 1.37
C ILE A 123 2.06 -8.50 1.15
N THR A 124 0.89 -7.87 1.04
CA THR A 124 0.73 -6.40 0.87
C THR A 124 -0.41 -5.89 1.75
N VAL A 125 -0.53 -4.57 1.86
CA VAL A 125 -1.63 -3.89 2.54
C VAL A 125 -2.37 -3.01 1.54
N ASP A 126 -3.71 -3.12 1.52
CA ASP A 126 -4.65 -2.31 0.71
C ASP A 126 -4.13 -1.96 -0.70
N PRO A 127 -3.76 -2.96 -1.53
CA PRO A 127 -3.35 -2.72 -2.90
C PRO A 127 -4.53 -2.15 -3.70
N HIS A 128 -4.24 -1.24 -4.64
CA HIS A 128 -5.25 -0.61 -5.48
C HIS A 128 -5.81 -1.61 -6.52
N LEU A 129 -6.80 -2.41 -6.13
CA LEU A 129 -7.43 -3.45 -6.95
C LEU A 129 -8.85 -3.03 -7.34
N HIS A 130 -8.98 -2.25 -8.41
CA HIS A 130 -10.27 -1.70 -8.82
C HIS A 130 -11.07 -2.64 -9.74
N ARG A 131 -10.43 -3.28 -10.73
CA ARG A 131 -11.08 -4.19 -11.69
C ARG A 131 -10.80 -5.67 -11.45
N VAL A 132 -9.95 -5.98 -10.49
CA VAL A 132 -9.63 -7.35 -10.06
C VAL A 132 -9.99 -7.50 -8.59
N HIS A 133 -10.43 -8.68 -8.17
CA HIS A 133 -10.95 -8.89 -6.82
C HIS A 133 -9.97 -9.65 -5.92
N HIS A 134 -9.01 -10.35 -6.52
CA HIS A 134 -7.99 -11.09 -5.81
C HIS A 134 -6.59 -10.64 -6.21
N LEU A 135 -5.71 -10.50 -5.22
CA LEU A 135 -4.31 -10.11 -5.45
C LEU A 135 -3.59 -11.06 -6.42
N ALA A 136 -3.94 -12.36 -6.40
CA ALA A 136 -3.37 -13.36 -7.30
C ALA A 136 -3.69 -13.11 -8.78
N GLU A 137 -4.75 -12.35 -9.11
CA GLU A 137 -5.06 -11.96 -10.49
C GLU A 137 -4.08 -10.89 -10.98
N ALA A 138 -3.72 -9.94 -10.10
CA ALA A 138 -2.73 -8.90 -10.41
C ALA A 138 -1.29 -9.45 -10.36
N VAL A 139 -0.96 -10.24 -9.35
CA VAL A 139 0.37 -10.83 -9.13
C VAL A 139 0.20 -12.35 -8.97
N PRO A 140 0.42 -13.16 -10.02
CA PRO A 140 0.11 -14.59 -10.02
C PRO A 140 1.13 -15.41 -9.25
N VAL A 141 1.14 -15.26 -7.92
CA VAL A 141 1.96 -15.96 -6.94
C VAL A 141 1.05 -16.59 -5.87
N ASP A 142 1.49 -17.70 -5.27
CA ASP A 142 0.72 -18.42 -4.25
C ASP A 142 1.58 -18.80 -3.04
N PRO A 143 1.29 -18.26 -1.83
CA PRO A 143 0.18 -17.37 -1.50
C PRO A 143 0.40 -15.91 -1.92
N ALA A 144 -0.68 -15.26 -2.35
CA ALA A 144 -0.79 -13.81 -2.51
C ALA A 144 -1.81 -13.27 -1.49
N VAL A 145 -1.32 -12.61 -0.43
CA VAL A 145 -2.12 -12.12 0.69
C VAL A 145 -2.24 -10.61 0.64
N SER A 146 -3.48 -10.12 0.60
CA SER A 146 -3.83 -8.71 0.77
C SER A 146 -4.43 -8.51 2.16
N LEU A 147 -3.75 -7.72 2.99
CA LEU A 147 -4.24 -7.28 4.29
C LEU A 147 -4.98 -5.95 4.14
N SER A 148 -5.84 -5.61 5.10
CA SER A 148 -6.42 -4.26 5.19
C SER A 148 -6.06 -3.58 6.49
N ALA A 149 -5.67 -2.32 6.41
CA ALA A 149 -5.41 -1.44 7.54
C ALA A 149 -6.68 -0.69 8.01
N ALA A 150 -7.75 -0.70 7.21
CA ALA A 150 -8.95 0.12 7.45
C ALA A 150 -9.56 -0.11 8.85
N GLY A 151 -9.70 -1.37 9.30
CA GLY A 151 -10.21 -1.66 10.63
C GLY A 151 -9.30 -1.19 11.78
N LEU A 152 -7.98 -1.25 11.58
CA LEU A 152 -7.01 -0.72 12.55
C LEU A 152 -7.08 0.82 12.62
N LEU A 153 -7.22 1.47 11.47
CA LEU A 153 -7.42 2.91 11.38
C LEU A 153 -8.73 3.33 12.05
N GLY A 154 -9.84 2.62 11.82
CA GLY A 154 -11.10 2.86 12.50
C GLY A 154 -10.99 2.77 14.02
N THR A 155 -10.32 1.73 14.53
CA THR A 155 -10.05 1.56 15.97
C THR A 155 -9.20 2.71 16.52
N TYR A 156 -8.15 3.11 15.79
CA TYR A 156 -7.30 4.23 16.17
C TYR A 156 -8.10 5.54 16.24
N ILE A 157 -8.93 5.81 15.23
CA ILE A 157 -9.78 7.01 15.15
C ILE A 157 -10.75 7.08 16.32
N ALA A 158 -11.41 5.97 16.70
CA ALA A 158 -12.30 5.93 17.87
C ALA A 158 -11.58 6.25 19.19
N GLY A 159 -10.27 5.99 19.27
CA GLY A 159 -9.43 6.39 20.39
C GLY A 159 -9.09 7.89 20.42
N GLN A 160 -9.09 8.57 19.27
CA GLN A 160 -8.78 10.00 19.15
C GLN A 160 -10.03 10.89 19.19
N CYS A 161 -11.15 10.42 18.66
CA CYS A 161 -12.40 11.15 18.54
C CYS A 161 -13.59 10.28 19.01
N LYS A 162 -14.41 10.80 19.92
CA LYS A 162 -15.56 10.05 20.47
C LYS A 162 -16.71 9.85 19.48
N THR A 163 -16.92 10.77 18.56
CA THR A 163 -18.07 10.77 17.62
C THR A 163 -17.65 11.31 16.25
N PRO A 164 -16.67 10.67 15.58
CA PRO A 164 -16.22 11.10 14.26
C PRO A 164 -17.33 10.85 13.23
N LEU A 165 -17.35 11.66 12.17
CA LEU A 165 -18.02 11.31 10.92
C LEU A 165 -16.93 10.86 9.95
N LEU A 166 -16.94 9.60 9.53
CA LEU A 166 -16.02 9.13 8.51
C LEU A 166 -16.54 9.49 7.12
N LEU A 167 -15.67 9.94 6.23
CA LEU A 167 -16.06 10.33 4.88
C LEU A 167 -15.11 9.74 3.85
N GLY A 168 -15.64 8.94 2.93
CA GLY A 168 -14.90 8.52 1.74
C GLY A 168 -14.88 9.64 0.69
N PRO A 169 -13.72 10.04 0.15
CA PRO A 169 -13.63 11.17 -0.79
C PRO A 169 -14.17 10.83 -2.19
N ASP A 170 -14.36 9.55 -2.51
CA ASP A 170 -15.00 9.07 -3.72
C ASP A 170 -15.58 7.65 -3.55
N GLU A 171 -16.22 7.14 -4.60
CA GLU A 171 -16.88 5.84 -4.57
C GLU A 171 -15.92 4.65 -4.43
N GLU A 172 -14.67 4.78 -4.89
CA GLU A 172 -13.67 3.72 -4.85
C GLU A 172 -13.23 3.46 -3.40
N SER A 173 -13.38 4.45 -2.50
CA SER A 173 -12.99 4.32 -1.10
C SER A 173 -13.97 3.56 -0.22
N ALA A 174 -15.14 3.17 -0.74
CA ALA A 174 -16.26 2.62 0.03
C ALA A 174 -15.85 1.40 0.88
N GLN A 175 -15.04 0.49 0.32
CA GLN A 175 -14.63 -0.74 1.03
C GLN A 175 -13.77 -0.47 2.27
N TRP A 176 -12.94 0.58 2.26
CA TRP A 176 -12.12 0.97 3.40
C TRP A 176 -12.94 1.77 4.39
N LEU A 177 -13.81 2.65 3.89
CA LEU A 177 -14.74 3.42 4.71
C LEU A 177 -15.63 2.50 5.56
N ASP A 178 -16.24 1.48 4.96
CA ASP A 178 -17.13 0.55 5.66
C ASP A 178 -16.41 -0.21 6.78
N GLN A 179 -15.19 -0.72 6.50
CA GLN A 179 -14.37 -1.42 7.48
C GLN A 179 -13.95 -0.50 8.63
N ALA A 180 -13.50 0.73 8.32
CA ALA A 180 -13.11 1.71 9.31
C ALA A 180 -14.30 2.17 10.17
N ALA A 181 -15.46 2.43 9.55
CA ALA A 181 -16.67 2.87 10.23
C ALA A 181 -17.20 1.79 11.18
N HIS A 182 -17.20 0.53 10.74
CA HIS A 182 -17.59 -0.59 11.57
C HIS A 182 -16.68 -0.72 12.81
N ALA A 183 -15.35 -0.66 12.61
CA ALA A 183 -14.39 -0.75 13.71
C ALA A 183 -14.46 0.46 14.66
N ALA A 184 -14.76 1.65 14.13
CA ALA A 184 -14.91 2.87 14.91
C ALA A 184 -16.27 3.01 15.62
N GLY A 185 -17.28 2.23 15.20
CA GLY A 185 -18.67 2.45 15.61
C GLY A 185 -19.19 3.83 15.18
N ALA A 186 -18.72 4.34 14.04
CA ALA A 186 -18.93 5.71 13.58
C ALA A 186 -19.97 5.80 12.45
N GLU A 187 -20.60 6.98 12.33
CA GLU A 187 -21.35 7.32 11.12
C GLU A 187 -20.38 7.49 9.96
N ALA A 188 -20.82 7.13 8.76
CA ALA A 188 -20.03 7.23 7.53
C ALA A 188 -20.83 7.90 6.41
N GLY A 189 -20.12 8.54 5.48
CA GLY A 189 -20.67 9.12 4.26
C GLY A 189 -19.71 8.90 3.09
N LEU A 190 -20.25 8.88 1.87
CA LEU A 190 -19.46 8.74 0.65
C LEU A 190 -19.68 9.97 -0.22
N ALA A 191 -18.59 10.65 -0.57
CA ALA A 191 -18.64 11.73 -1.54
C ALA A 191 -18.61 11.16 -2.97
N HIS A 192 -19.14 11.92 -3.92
CA HIS A 192 -19.09 11.58 -5.34
C HIS A 192 -18.11 12.51 -6.05
N LYS A 193 -17.10 11.91 -6.67
CA LYS A 193 -16.06 12.60 -7.43
C LYS A 193 -16.44 12.64 -8.91
N GLN A 194 -16.71 13.82 -9.44
CA GLN A 194 -16.90 14.02 -10.87
C GLN A 194 -15.67 14.70 -11.47
N ARG A 195 -15.01 14.06 -12.44
CA ARG A 195 -13.90 14.64 -13.19
C ARG A 195 -14.42 15.36 -14.43
N ARG A 196 -14.11 16.65 -14.57
CA ARG A 196 -14.35 17.46 -15.77
C ARG A 196 -13.00 17.71 -16.46
N GLY A 197 -12.54 16.75 -17.26
CA GLY A 197 -11.21 16.77 -17.86
C GLY A 197 -10.09 16.44 -16.85
N ASP A 198 -8.84 16.76 -17.20
CA ASP A 198 -7.65 16.29 -16.46
C ASP A 198 -7.39 17.05 -15.14
N ARG A 199 -7.96 18.24 -14.96
CA ARG A 199 -7.60 19.17 -13.87
C ARG A 199 -8.75 19.70 -13.04
N GLU A 200 -10.00 19.48 -13.45
CA GLU A 200 -11.16 19.97 -12.71
C GLU A 200 -11.86 18.79 -12.05
N VAL A 201 -11.78 18.74 -10.71
CA VAL A 201 -12.47 17.75 -9.89
C VAL A 201 -13.57 18.46 -9.11
N HIS A 202 -14.80 18.00 -9.27
CA HIS A 202 -15.93 18.48 -8.48
C HIS A 202 -16.31 17.39 -7.48
N ILE A 203 -16.32 17.74 -6.19
CA ILE A 203 -16.74 16.86 -5.10
C ILE A 203 -18.17 17.20 -4.70
N THR A 204 -19.05 16.21 -4.77
CA THR A 204 -20.42 16.30 -4.26
C THR A 204 -20.49 15.53 -2.94
N LEU A 205 -20.77 16.24 -1.85
CA LEU A 205 -20.90 15.64 -0.53
C LEU A 205 -22.26 14.96 -0.34
N PRO A 206 -22.34 13.90 0.48
CA PRO A 206 -23.60 13.27 0.83
C PRO A 206 -24.52 14.23 1.60
N GLU A 207 -25.82 13.95 1.61
CA GLU A 207 -26.80 14.69 2.38
C GLU A 207 -26.70 14.34 3.87
N GLN A 208 -25.75 14.97 4.56
CA GLN A 208 -25.50 14.81 5.99
C GLN A 208 -25.27 16.18 6.66
N ASP A 209 -25.50 16.25 7.98
CA ASP A 209 -25.17 17.42 8.77
C ASP A 209 -23.69 17.39 9.18
N PHE A 210 -22.91 18.31 8.60
CA PHE A 210 -21.50 18.48 8.90
C PHE A 210 -21.26 19.51 10.02
N SER A 211 -22.28 20.28 10.42
CA SER A 211 -22.12 21.42 11.32
C SER A 211 -21.54 21.02 12.68
N GLY A 212 -20.38 21.59 13.04
CA GLY A 212 -19.68 21.31 14.29
C GLY A 212 -19.08 19.91 14.41
N ARG A 213 -19.17 19.06 13.39
CA ARG A 213 -18.64 17.68 13.38
C ARG A 213 -17.13 17.67 13.19
N GLN A 214 -16.48 16.64 13.76
CA GLN A 214 -15.13 16.26 13.35
C GLN A 214 -15.26 15.21 12.27
N VAL A 215 -14.70 15.50 11.09
CA VAL A 215 -14.78 14.61 9.93
C VAL A 215 -13.41 13.99 9.71
N VAL A 216 -13.37 12.70 9.43
CA VAL A 216 -12.12 11.99 9.10
C VAL A 216 -12.26 11.38 7.71
N LEU A 217 -11.37 11.75 6.81
CA LEU A 217 -11.36 11.23 5.45
C LEU A 217 -10.71 9.83 5.43
N ILE A 218 -11.30 8.88 4.71
CA ILE A 218 -10.79 7.51 4.59
C ILE A 218 -10.61 7.18 3.11
N ASP A 219 -9.39 6.85 2.72
CA ASP A 219 -9.01 6.48 1.34
C ASP A 219 -7.84 5.48 1.35
N ASP A 220 -7.54 4.83 0.22
CA ASP A 220 -6.38 3.93 0.12
C ASP A 220 -5.06 4.67 0.00
N ILE A 221 -5.01 5.68 -0.87
CA ILE A 221 -3.77 6.34 -1.29
C ILE A 221 -4.00 7.85 -1.46
N ALA A 222 -3.31 8.64 -0.64
CA ALA A 222 -3.10 10.05 -0.90
C ALA A 222 -1.90 10.28 -1.84
N SER A 223 -2.14 10.43 -3.15
CA SER A 223 -1.05 10.65 -4.13
C SER A 223 -0.69 12.13 -4.31
N THR A 224 -1.58 12.95 -4.90
CA THR A 224 -1.37 14.40 -5.02
C THR A 224 -2.03 15.19 -3.90
N GLY A 225 -2.90 14.54 -3.13
CA GLY A 225 -3.73 15.16 -2.09
C GLY A 225 -4.88 16.02 -2.61
N HIS A 226 -5.04 16.20 -3.93
CA HIS A 226 -6.05 17.11 -4.48
C HIS A 226 -7.48 16.71 -4.12
N THR A 227 -7.85 15.42 -4.27
CA THR A 227 -9.19 14.94 -3.87
C THR A 227 -9.44 15.19 -2.38
N LEU A 228 -8.48 14.90 -1.51
CA LEU A 228 -8.61 15.13 -0.07
C LEU A 228 -8.73 16.61 0.27
N ALA A 229 -7.99 17.48 -0.41
CA ALA A 229 -8.04 18.92 -0.22
C ALA A 229 -9.38 19.52 -0.65
N GLU A 230 -9.90 19.14 -1.81
CA GLU A 230 -11.21 19.58 -2.31
C GLU A 230 -12.35 19.07 -1.40
N THR A 231 -12.30 17.80 -0.99
CA THR A 231 -13.26 17.23 -0.04
C THR A 231 -13.20 17.96 1.30
N THR A 232 -12.00 18.23 1.81
CA THR A 232 -11.79 18.99 3.05
C THR A 232 -12.40 20.39 2.96
N ALA A 233 -12.12 21.13 1.87
CA ALA A 233 -12.66 22.46 1.65
C ALA A 233 -14.20 22.45 1.58
N ALA A 234 -14.77 21.50 0.86
CA ALA A 234 -16.22 21.34 0.74
C ALA A 234 -16.88 21.02 2.11
N VAL A 235 -16.26 20.16 2.91
CA VAL A 235 -16.75 19.76 4.23
C VAL A 235 -16.68 20.93 5.22
N LEU A 236 -15.57 21.68 5.24
CA LEU A 236 -15.42 22.88 6.07
C LEU A 236 -16.42 23.98 5.67
N ALA A 237 -16.67 24.16 4.37
CA ALA A 237 -17.67 25.11 3.88
C ALA A 237 -19.11 24.77 4.34
N ARG A 238 -19.36 23.51 4.70
CA ARG A 238 -20.63 23.04 5.30
C ARG A 238 -20.64 23.07 6.83
N GLY A 239 -19.63 23.68 7.45
CA GLY A 239 -19.62 23.99 8.89
C GLY A 239 -18.93 22.95 9.77
N ALA A 240 -18.17 22.01 9.22
CA ALA A 240 -17.37 21.09 10.02
C ALA A 240 -16.40 21.82 10.96
N ARG A 241 -16.24 21.28 12.17
CA ARG A 241 -15.32 21.80 13.19
C ARG A 241 -13.86 21.54 12.81
N SER A 242 -13.58 20.34 12.31
CA SER A 242 -12.25 19.94 11.83
C SER A 242 -12.39 18.83 10.78
N VAL A 243 -11.36 18.72 9.95
CA VAL A 243 -11.20 17.61 9.01
C VAL A 243 -9.80 17.04 9.19
N ASP A 244 -9.72 15.74 9.44
CA ASP A 244 -8.49 14.95 9.50
C ASP A 244 -8.47 13.97 8.31
N ALA A 245 -7.30 13.56 7.83
CA ALA A 245 -7.13 12.63 6.72
C ALA A 245 -5.91 11.73 6.95
#